data_AF-A0A6N2T041-F1
#
_entry.id   AF-A0A6N2T041-F1
#
_cell.length_a   1.000
_cell.length_b   1.000
_cell.length_c   1.000
_cell.angle_alpha   90.00
_cell.angle_beta   90.00
_cell.angle_gamma   90.00
#
_symmetry.space_group_name_H-M   'P 1'
#
loop_
_entity.id
_entity.type
_entity.pdbx_description
1 polymer ?
#
loop_
_entity_poly.entity_id
_entity_poly.type
_entity_poly.pdbx_seq_one_letter_code
_entity_poly.pdbx_strand_id
1 'polypeptide(L)' 'MKIILINPYYEEEIEVVEDLDYFNKSYKNILNGSEESIRLTQVMKSIPMKSISRGKYVNFEERIIFINPKHWAKVEVEE' A
#
# COMPACT_ATOMS: atom_id res chain seq x y z
N MET A 1 -11.62 -3.08 -6.63
CA MET A 1 -10.82 -3.93 -5.74
C MET A 1 -9.55 -3.18 -5.37
N LYS A 2 -9.45 -2.82 -4.09
CA LYS A 2 -8.30 -2.10 -3.53
C LYS A 2 -7.52 -3.04 -2.63
N ILE A 3 -6.20 -2.93 -2.66
CA ILE A 3 -5.34 -3.67 -1.74
C ILE A 3 -5.00 -2.76 -0.57
N ILE A 4 -5.26 -3.26 0.64
CA ILE A 4 -4.84 -2.64 1.88
C ILE A 4 -3.89 -3.63 2.58
N LEU A 5 -2.69 -3.16 2.86
CA LEU A 5 -1.69 -3.91 3.59
C LEU A 5 -1.70 -3.46 5.05
N ILE A 6 -1.83 -4.41 5.97
CA ILE A 6 -1.88 -4.12 7.40
C ILE A 6 -0.54 -4.49 8.01
N ASN A 7 0.13 -3.50 8.60
CA ASN A 7 1.33 -3.74 9.39
C ASN A 7 0.92 -4.30 10.77
N PRO A 8 1.24 -5.57 11.09
CA PRO A 8 0.80 -6.20 12.33
C PRO A 8 1.46 -5.62 13.59
N TYR A 9 2.52 -4.82 13.45
CA TYR A 9 3.27 -4.26 14.59
C TYR A 9 2.89 -2.81 14.93
N TYR A 10 2.31 -2.07 13.98
CA TYR A 10 2.10 -0.63 14.10
C TYR A 10 0.66 -0.19 13.82
N GLU A 11 -0.28 -1.13 13.60
CA GLU A 11 -1.68 -0.85 13.23
C GLU A 11 -1.81 0.14 12.05
N GLU A 12 -0.82 0.12 11.17
CA GLU A 12 -0.75 1.00 10.01
C GLU A 12 -1.36 0.31 8.80
N GLU A 13 -2.31 0.99 8.15
CA GLU A 13 -2.91 0.57 6.89
C GLU A 13 -2.23 1.29 5.72
N ILE A 14 -1.76 0.51 4.74
CA ILE A 14 -1.12 1.01 3.54
C ILE A 14 -2.00 0.64 2.34
N GLU A 15 -2.69 1.63 1.79
CA GLU A 15 -3.42 1.51 0.52
C GLU A 15 -2.43 1.61 -0.65
N VAL A 16 -2.51 0.67 -1.60
CA VAL A 16 -1.63 0.63 -2.77
C VAL A 16 -2.39 0.62 -4.09
N VAL A 17 -1.73 1.07 -5.17
CA VAL A 17 -2.33 1.19 -6.51
C VAL A 17 -2.34 -0.15 -7.26
N GLU A 18 -1.37 -1.02 -6.99
CA GLU A 18 -1.21 -2.29 -7.69
C GLU A 18 -2.37 -3.26 -7.44
N ASP A 19 -2.64 -4.10 -8.44
CA ASP A 19 -3.67 -5.13 -8.35
C ASP A 19 -3.19 -6.41 -7.65
N LEU A 20 -4.15 -7.28 -7.37
CA LEU A 20 -3.92 -8.51 -6.60
C LEU A 20 -3.06 -9.51 -7.38
N ASP A 21 -3.12 -9.49 -8.71
CA ASP A 21 -2.34 -10.39 -9.55
C ASP A 21 -0.85 -10.03 -9.51
N TYR A 22 -0.53 -8.74 -9.61
CA TYR A 22 0.81 -8.22 -9.41
C TYR A 22 1.34 -8.60 -8.03
N PHE A 23 0.57 -8.29 -6.98
CA PHE A 23 0.96 -8.58 -5.61
C PHE A 23 1.24 -10.07 -5.40
N ASN A 24 0.34 -10.94 -5.83
CA ASN A 24 0.47 -12.39 -5.69
C ASN A 24 1.67 -12.95 -6.45
N LYS A 25 1.95 -12.42 -7.64
CA LYS A 25 3.12 -12.83 -8.42
C LYS A 25 4.42 -12.47 -7.71
N SER A 26 4.56 -11.22 -7.26
CA SER A 26 5.74 -10.78 -6.51
C SER A 26 5.87 -11.50 -5.16
N TYR A 27 4.75 -11.77 -4.48
CA TYR A 27 4.78 -12.54 -3.24
C TYR A 27 5.34 -13.96 -3.46
N LYS A 28 4.94 -14.65 -4.54
CA LYS A 28 5.53 -15.95 -4.91
C LYS A 28 7.04 -15.84 -5.19
N ASN A 29 7.48 -14.77 -5.84
CA ASN A 29 8.91 -14.50 -6.07
C ASN A 29 9.69 -14.25 -4.77
N ILE A 30 9.06 -13.68 -3.75
CA ILE A 30 9.70 -13.54 -2.43
C ILE A 30 9.77 -14.89 -1.71
N LEU A 31 8.70 -15.68 -1.80
CA LEU A 31 8.67 -17.01 -1.18
C LEU A 31 9.71 -17.96 -1.79
N ASN A 32 9.92 -17.89 -3.11
CA ASN A 32 10.93 -18.71 -3.79
C ASN A 32 12.37 -18.14 -3.69
N GLY A 33 12.54 -16.95 -3.10
CA GLY A 33 13.85 -16.30 -2.90
C GLY A 33 14.41 -15.59 -4.13
N SER A 34 13.62 -15.40 -5.19
CA SER A 34 14.03 -14.64 -6.38
C SER A 34 13.97 -13.13 -6.18
N GLU A 35 13.18 -12.67 -5.22
CA GLU A 35 13.03 -11.25 -4.83
C GLU A 35 13.15 -11.10 -3.31
N GLU A 36 13.70 -9.97 -2.86
CA GLU A 36 13.79 -9.64 -1.43
C GLU A 36 12.63 -8.75 -0.95
N SER A 37 11.95 -8.05 -1.86
CA SER A 37 10.84 -7.16 -1.56
C SER A 37 9.92 -6.93 -2.77
N ILE A 38 8.66 -6.58 -2.51
CA ILE A 38 7.67 -6.13 -3.50
C ILE A 38 7.75 -4.62 -3.57
N ARG A 39 7.94 -4.09 -4.78
CA ARG A 39 7.82 -2.66 -5.06
C ARG A 39 6.34 -2.31 -5.25
N LEU A 40 5.81 -1.42 -4.44
CA LEU A 40 4.42 -0.97 -4.51
C LEU A 40 4.33 0.55 -4.52
N THR A 41 3.20 1.06 -4.97
CA THR A 41 2.89 2.48 -5.02
C THR A 41 1.83 2.75 -3.96
N GLN A 42 2.26 3.32 -2.83
CA GLN A 42 1.37 3.71 -1.75
C GLN A 42 0.60 4.97 -2.12
N VAL A 43 -0.71 4.94 -1.86
CA VAL A 43 -1.59 6.11 -1.91
C VAL A 43 -1.52 6.81 -0.55
N MET A 44 -0.83 7.94 -0.48
CA MET A 44 -0.83 8.77 0.72
C MET A 44 -2.10 9.61 0.73
N LYS A 45 -2.98 9.32 1.69
CA LYS A 45 -4.08 10.23 2.02
C LYS A 45 -3.46 11.45 2.70
N SER A 46 -3.34 12.57 1.99
CA SER A 46 -2.93 13.83 2.61
C SER A 46 -3.94 14.16 3.71
N ILE A 47 -3.45 14.47 4.92
CA ILE A 47 -4.28 15.08 5.97
C ILE A 47 -4.97 16.29 5.33
N PRO A 48 -6.30 16.45 5.43
CA PRO A 48 -6.97 17.58 4.82
C PRO A 48 -6.30 18.85 5.33
N MET A 49 -5.64 19.60 4.43
CA MET A 49 -5.19 20.94 4.75
C MET A 49 -6.43 21.69 5.21
N LYS A 50 -6.54 21.94 6.53
CA LYS A 50 -7.48 22.91 7.06
C LYS A 50 -7.02 24.27 6.54
N SER A 51 -7.47 24.66 5.36
CA SER A 51 -7.38 26.03 4.89
C SER A 51 -8.76 26.49 4.47
N ILE A 52 -9.32 27.30 5.36
CA ILE A 52 -10.04 28.53 5.09
C ILE A 52 -10.59 28.62 3.66
N SER A 53 -11.91 28.40 3.56
CA SER A 53 -12.79 28.74 2.45
C SER A 53 -12.53 28.10 1.08
N ARG A 54 -13.56 27.38 0.62
CA ARG A 54 -13.91 27.02 -0.78
C ARG A 54 -12.99 26.02 -1.49
N GLY A 55 -13.50 24.79 -1.57
CA GLY A 55 -13.06 23.76 -2.51
C GLY A 55 -12.10 22.75 -1.88
N LYS A 56 -12.65 21.63 -1.38
CA LYS A 56 -11.84 20.48 -0.93
C LYS A 56 -11.20 19.82 -2.15
N TYR A 57 -9.97 20.18 -2.47
CA TYR A 57 -9.11 19.36 -3.33
C TYR A 57 -8.35 18.40 -2.41
N VAL A 58 -8.70 17.12 -2.46
CA VAL A 58 -7.87 16.06 -1.86
C VAL A 58 -6.80 15.75 -2.89
N ASN A 59 -5.57 16.21 -2.68
CA ASN A 59 -4.45 15.77 -3.49
C ASN A 59 -4.00 14.41 -2.96
N PHE A 60 -4.09 13.39 -3.81
CA PHE A 60 -3.47 12.10 -3.53
C PHE A 60 -2.00 12.22 -3.90
N GLU A 61 -1.12 12.06 -2.92
CA GLU A 61 0.32 11.93 -3.19
C GLU A 61 0.64 10.43 -3.31
N GLU A 62 1.36 10.05 -4.36
CA GLU A 62 1.81 8.67 -4.56
C GLU A 62 3.29 8.54 -4.14
N ARG A 63 3.61 7.47 -3.43
CA ARG A 63 4.99 7.17 -3.00
C ARG A 63 5.34 5.72 -3.31
N ILE A 64 6.52 5.50 -3.87
CA ILE A 64 7.06 4.15 -4.03
C ILE A 64 7.55 3.62 -2.67
N ILE A 65 7.07 2.45 -2.31
CA ILE A 65 7.47 1.70 -1.12
C ILE A 65 7.98 0.31 -1.52
N PHE A 66 8.81 -0.27 -0.66
CA PHE A 66 9.30 -1.64 -0.80
C PHE A 66 8.91 -2.40 0.45
N ILE A 67 8.14 -3.47 0.29
CA ILE A 67 7.69 -4.29 1.40
C ILE A 67 8.26 -5.69 1.29
N ASN A 68 8.50 -6.35 2.42
CA ASN A 68 8.74 -7.78 2.42
C ASN A 68 7.63 -8.44 3.25
N PRO A 69 6.71 -9.18 2.61
CA PRO A 69 5.61 -9.84 3.31
C PRO A 69 6.05 -10.94 4.31
N LYS A 70 7.33 -11.36 4.32
CA LYS A 70 7.87 -12.23 5.38
C LYS A 70 8.03 -11.48 6.71
N HIS A 71 8.14 -10.16 6.64
CA HIS A 71 8.33 -9.28 7.80
C HIS A 71 7.08 -8.48 8.13
N TRP A 72 6.22 -8.24 7.13
CA TRP A 72 5.01 -7.42 7.22
C TRP A 72 3.81 -8.14 6.60
N ALA A 73 2.61 -7.63 6.83
CA ALA A 73 1.43 -7.86 5.99
C ALA A 73 0.66 -9.17 6.21
N LYS A 74 -0.29 -9.05 7.13
CA LYS A 74 -1.65 -9.51 6.84
C LYS A 74 -2.18 -8.66 5.67
N VAL A 75 -2.72 -9.29 4.64
CA VAL A 75 -3.26 -8.62 3.44
C VAL A 75 -4.78 -8.69 3.48
N GLU A 76 -5.46 -7.57 3.32
CA GLU A 76 -6.92 -7.49 3.23
C GLU A 76 -7.34 -6.90 1.88
N VAL A 77 -8.45 -7.42 1.36
CA VAL A 77 -9.00 -7.07 0.06
C VAL A 77 -10.40 -6.53 0.26
N GLU A 78 -10.65 -5.30 -0.19
CA GLU A 78 -11.99 -4.70 -0.21
C GLU A 78 -12.55 -4.67 -1.64
N GLU A 79 -13.80 -5.13 -1.78
CA GLU A 79 -14.56 -5.15 -3.04
C GLU A 79 -15.11 -3.77 -3.42
#